data_AF-A0A4Q2DR75-F1
#
_entry.id   AF-A0A4Q2DR75-F1
#
_cell.length_a   1.000
_cell.length_b   1.000
_cell.length_c   1.000
_cell.angle_alpha   90.00
_cell.angle_beta   90.00
_cell.angle_gamma   90.00
#
_symmetry.space_group_name_H-M   'P 1'
#
loop_
_entity.id
_entity.type
_entity.pdbx_description
1 polymer ?
#
loop_
_entity_poly.entity_id
_entity_poly.type
_entity_poly.pdbx_seq_one_letter_code
_entity_poly.pdbx_strand_id
1 'polypeptide(L)'
;MLAVFTTILLLGSVPAQLALGQAIPQELFSPLAPQKVLATYRASPSQQWPQFTDSTGKWIFFPPRTWTSGFFPATLYALNTRRQLCGATDANQLGIADWVALGRANSRGLPLDAGGGVGHDVGFMSFPFVEELAIPADSSAAALVANALLLLARQDPDPAGKKEWTDGAIRVLNSITRLAWRPQWQSLLSNGTVNWPANNYLTGIVYGDYYYITAANELVRMGITNCEGRRE
;
A
#
# COMPACT_ATOMS: atom_id res chain seq x y z
N MET A 1 25.99 -27.67 74.40
CA MET A 1 25.02 -26.59 74.17
C MET A 1 25.19 -26.15 72.72
N LEU A 2 24.31 -26.61 71.81
CA LEU A 2 24.41 -26.37 70.37
C LEU A 2 24.14 -24.89 70.06
N ALA A 3 25.03 -24.24 69.31
CA ALA A 3 24.77 -22.93 68.70
C ALA A 3 24.57 -23.13 67.19
N VAL A 4 23.34 -22.87 66.73
CA VAL A 4 22.93 -22.93 65.33
C VAL A 4 23.42 -21.65 64.65
N PHE A 5 24.27 -21.79 63.62
CA PHE A 5 24.63 -20.68 62.75
C PHE A 5 23.52 -20.47 61.70
N THR A 6 22.77 -19.38 61.83
CA THR A 6 21.77 -18.96 60.86
C THR A 6 22.46 -18.23 59.71
N THR A 7 22.57 -18.90 58.55
CA THR A 7 23.07 -18.29 57.31
C THR A 7 22.03 -17.30 56.76
N ILE A 8 22.35 -16.00 56.80
CA ILE A 8 21.54 -14.96 56.15
C ILE A 8 21.80 -15.05 54.64
N LEU A 9 20.82 -15.54 53.88
CA LEU A 9 20.80 -15.41 52.41
C LEU A 9 20.46 -13.95 52.06
N LEU A 10 21.48 -13.18 51.67
CA LEU A 10 21.28 -11.93 50.94
C LEU A 10 20.80 -12.27 49.53
N LEU A 11 19.49 -12.12 49.29
CA LEU A 11 18.90 -12.08 47.95
C LEU A 11 19.46 -10.85 47.24
N GLY A 12 20.59 -11.00 46.57
CA GLY A 12 21.09 -10.02 45.62
C GLY A 12 20.04 -9.82 44.54
N SER A 13 19.41 -8.64 44.53
CA SER A 13 18.56 -8.19 43.44
C SER A 13 19.41 -8.16 42.17
N VAL A 14 19.19 -9.14 41.28
CA VAL A 14 19.70 -9.09 39.92
C VAL A 14 19.12 -7.81 39.29
N PRO A 15 19.93 -6.83 38.87
CA PRO A 15 19.37 -5.70 38.14
C PRO A 15 18.69 -6.27 36.91
N ALA A 16 17.40 -5.98 36.77
CA ALA A 16 16.66 -6.25 35.56
C ALA A 16 17.46 -5.64 34.41
N GLN A 17 18.05 -6.50 33.59
CA GLN A 17 18.67 -6.07 32.34
C GLN A 17 17.54 -5.41 31.54
N LEU A 18 17.55 -4.08 31.51
CA LEU A 18 16.81 -3.32 30.52
C LEU A 18 17.26 -3.88 29.17
N ALA A 19 16.41 -4.69 28.55
CA ALA A 19 16.53 -4.99 27.15
C ALA A 19 16.43 -3.63 26.45
N LEU A 20 17.57 -3.02 26.14
CA LEU A 20 17.65 -1.90 25.24
C LEU A 20 17.09 -2.42 23.91
N GLY A 21 15.80 -2.15 23.67
CA GLY A 21 15.20 -2.40 22.36
C GLY A 21 16.11 -1.76 21.32
N GLN A 22 16.43 -2.49 20.26
CA GLN A 22 17.29 -1.98 19.20
C GLN A 22 16.76 -0.61 18.76
N ALA A 23 17.60 0.42 18.89
CA ALA A 23 17.22 1.77 18.51
C ALA A 23 16.84 1.78 17.02
N ILE A 24 15.73 2.45 16.68
CA ILE A 24 15.32 2.60 15.29
C ILE A 24 16.41 3.42 14.58
N PRO A 25 16.95 2.94 13.44
CA PRO A 25 17.97 3.68 12.69
C PRO A 25 17.43 5.06 12.28
N GLN A 26 18.16 6.12 12.65
CA GLN A 26 17.77 7.51 12.38
C GLN A 26 17.74 7.81 10.87
N GLU A 27 18.52 7.04 10.10
CA GLU A 27 18.62 7.10 8.65
C GLU A 27 17.25 6.89 7.97
N LEU A 28 16.35 6.11 8.59
CA LEU A 28 15.00 5.87 8.08
C LEU A 28 14.18 7.16 7.96
N PHE A 29 14.48 8.18 8.76
CA PHE A 29 13.81 9.49 8.76
C PHE A 29 14.72 10.62 8.25
N SER A 30 15.88 10.28 7.70
CA SER A 30 16.83 11.26 7.20
C SER A 30 16.25 12.06 6.02
N PRO A 31 16.50 13.38 5.93
CA PRO A 31 16.15 14.16 4.74
C PRO A 31 16.84 13.66 3.45
N LEU A 32 17.88 12.82 3.58
CA LEU A 32 18.53 12.19 2.43
C LEU A 32 17.58 11.28 1.65
N ALA A 33 16.57 10.68 2.29
CA ALA A 33 15.62 9.80 1.61
C ALA A 33 14.81 10.55 0.52
N PRO A 34 14.03 11.61 0.83
CA PRO A 34 13.33 12.37 -0.20
C PRO A 34 14.28 13.02 -1.21
N GLN A 35 15.45 13.49 -0.79
CA GLN A 35 16.45 14.08 -1.70
C GLN A 35 16.96 13.07 -2.75
N LYS A 36 17.32 11.85 -2.34
CA LYS A 36 17.81 10.81 -3.24
C LYS A 36 16.73 10.29 -4.17
N VAL A 37 15.50 10.14 -3.67
CA VAL A 37 14.35 9.71 -4.50
C VAL A 37 14.03 10.77 -5.56
N LEU A 38 14.03 12.05 -5.21
CA LEU A 38 13.84 13.14 -6.17
C LEU A 38 14.97 13.21 -7.20
N ALA A 39 16.23 13.05 -6.77
CA ALA A 39 17.38 12.99 -7.68
C ALA A 39 17.25 11.82 -8.66
N THR A 40 16.79 10.66 -8.18
CA THR A 40 16.57 9.47 -9.01
C THR A 40 15.48 9.74 -10.06
N TYR A 41 14.34 10.32 -9.68
CA TYR A 41 13.28 10.67 -10.62
C TYR A 41 13.78 11.63 -11.72
N ARG A 42 14.58 12.64 -11.35
CA ARG A 42 15.14 13.61 -12.32
C ARG A 42 16.17 12.99 -13.26
N ALA A 43 16.87 11.96 -12.82
CA ALA A 43 17.88 11.27 -13.61
C ALA A 43 17.27 10.15 -14.49
N SER A 44 16.05 9.70 -14.20
CA SER A 44 15.36 8.66 -14.96
C SER A 44 15.15 9.07 -16.43
N PRO A 45 15.66 8.28 -17.39
CA PRO A 45 15.28 8.43 -18.79
C PRO A 45 13.78 8.22 -18.99
N SER A 46 13.23 8.77 -20.08
CA SER A 46 11.81 8.57 -20.42
C SER A 46 11.50 7.08 -20.58
N GLN A 47 10.42 6.63 -19.92
CA GLN A 47 9.98 5.23 -19.89
C GLN A 47 11.07 4.24 -19.46
N GLN A 48 11.91 4.62 -18.50
CA GLN A 48 12.82 3.69 -17.85
C GLN A 48 12.85 3.89 -16.33
N TRP A 49 13.05 2.79 -15.61
CA TRP A 49 13.01 2.74 -14.14
C TRP A 49 14.31 2.19 -13.56
N PRO A 50 14.77 2.73 -12.42
CA PRO A 50 15.95 2.23 -11.75
C PRO A 50 15.70 0.80 -11.23
N GLN A 51 16.68 -0.07 -11.36
CA GLN A 51 16.62 -1.43 -10.79
C GLN A 51 17.72 -1.68 -9.77
N PHE A 52 18.98 -1.53 -10.19
CA PHE A 52 20.15 -1.71 -9.33
C PHE A 52 21.20 -0.67 -9.65
N THR A 53 22.17 -0.49 -8.74
CA THR A 53 23.34 0.35 -9.00
C THR A 53 24.54 -0.50 -9.40
N ASP A 54 25.42 0.03 -10.24
CA ASP A 54 26.74 -0.56 -10.45
C ASP A 54 27.63 -0.44 -9.20
N SER A 55 28.87 -0.93 -9.28
CA SER A 55 29.85 -0.87 -8.18
C SER A 55 30.25 0.55 -7.78
N THR A 56 29.92 1.56 -8.59
CA THR A 56 30.15 2.98 -8.29
C THR A 56 28.94 3.64 -7.62
N GLY A 57 27.82 2.90 -7.48
CA GLY A 57 26.58 3.41 -6.90
C GLY A 57 25.69 4.16 -7.90
N LYS A 58 25.94 4.03 -9.20
CA LYS A 58 25.12 4.68 -10.25
C LYS A 58 23.99 3.77 -10.70
N TRP A 59 22.77 4.30 -10.80
CA TRP A 59 21.60 3.56 -11.26
C TRP A 59 21.76 3.02 -12.68
N ILE A 60 21.40 1.75 -12.85
CA ILE A 60 21.11 1.11 -14.13
C ILE A 60 19.59 1.12 -14.32
N PHE A 61 19.16 1.68 -15.46
CA PHE A 61 17.76 1.87 -15.80
C PHE A 61 17.29 0.82 -16.80
N PHE A 62 16.04 0.41 -16.66
CA PHE A 62 15.44 -0.68 -17.40
C PHE A 62 14.12 -0.25 -18.05
N PRO A 63 13.74 -0.85 -19.19
CA PRO A 63 12.49 -0.58 -19.89
C PRO A 63 11.25 -1.08 -19.10
N PRO A 64 10.02 -0.71 -19.52
CA PRO A 64 8.81 -0.95 -18.72
C PRO A 64 8.47 -2.42 -18.42
N ARG A 65 8.98 -3.38 -19.20
CA ARG A 65 8.60 -4.80 -19.05
C ARG A 65 9.50 -5.57 -18.07
N THR A 66 10.29 -4.85 -17.26
CA THR A 66 11.10 -5.44 -16.20
C THR A 66 10.30 -5.51 -14.90
N TRP A 67 10.27 -6.67 -14.24
CA TRP A 67 9.45 -6.95 -13.05
C TRP A 67 9.55 -5.92 -11.91
N THR A 68 10.68 -5.20 -11.83
CA THR A 68 10.93 -4.21 -10.79
C THR A 68 10.38 -2.81 -11.10
N SER A 69 9.86 -2.56 -12.31
CA SER A 69 9.57 -1.19 -12.76
C SER A 69 8.45 -0.51 -11.98
N GLY A 70 7.59 -1.27 -11.29
CA GLY A 70 6.56 -0.74 -10.40
C GLY A 70 7.07 -0.18 -9.07
N PHE A 71 8.25 -0.59 -8.58
CA PHE A 71 8.70 -0.23 -7.23
C PHE A 71 9.12 1.23 -7.08
N PHE A 72 9.77 1.80 -8.09
CA PHE A 72 10.23 3.20 -7.99
C PHE A 72 9.06 4.20 -7.99
N PRO A 73 8.05 4.09 -8.86
CA PRO A 73 6.84 4.90 -8.74
C PRO A 73 6.10 4.68 -7.41
N ALA A 74 6.05 3.45 -6.88
CA ALA A 74 5.46 3.17 -5.57
C ALA A 74 6.23 3.88 -4.43
N THR A 75 7.55 4.00 -4.54
CA THR A 75 8.38 4.73 -3.57
C THR A 75 8.02 6.22 -3.49
N LEU A 76 7.60 6.83 -4.61
CA LEU A 76 7.14 8.23 -4.63
C LEU A 76 5.85 8.36 -3.80
N TYR A 77 4.89 7.44 -3.96
CA TYR A 77 3.69 7.45 -3.12
C TYR A 77 3.99 7.17 -1.64
N ALA A 78 4.95 6.29 -1.32
CA ALA A 78 5.37 6.06 0.06
C ALA A 78 5.91 7.34 0.73
N LEU A 79 6.61 8.21 0.00
CA LEU A 79 7.02 9.53 0.51
C LEU A 79 5.83 10.48 0.70
N ASN A 80 4.82 10.43 -0.18
CA ASN A 80 3.57 11.16 0.05
C ASN A 80 2.88 10.69 1.34
N THR A 81 2.76 9.38 1.55
CA THR A 81 2.17 8.81 2.77
C THR A 81 2.94 9.28 4.01
N ARG A 82 4.28 9.23 3.98
CA ARG A 82 5.10 9.75 5.08
C ARG A 82 4.90 11.25 5.31
N ARG A 83 4.75 12.04 4.24
CA ARG A 83 4.42 13.47 4.33
C ARG A 83 3.07 13.70 5.02
N GLN A 84 2.06 12.89 4.71
CA GLN A 84 0.74 12.98 5.35
C GLN A 84 0.78 12.58 6.83
N LEU A 85 1.55 11.54 7.19
CA LEU A 85 1.68 11.05 8.56
C LEU A 85 2.49 11.99 9.47
N CYS A 86 3.58 12.55 8.96
CA CYS A 86 4.56 13.30 9.76
C CYS A 86 4.48 14.82 9.59
N GLY A 87 3.73 15.30 8.59
CA GLY A 87 3.83 16.67 8.11
C GLY A 87 5.13 16.95 7.35
N ALA A 88 5.13 17.99 6.53
CA ALA A 88 6.34 18.48 5.86
C ALA A 88 7.04 19.54 6.71
N THR A 89 8.34 19.41 6.91
CA THR A 89 9.19 20.42 7.55
C THR A 89 10.49 20.58 6.77
N ASP A 90 11.19 21.69 6.99
CA ASP A 90 12.53 21.90 6.43
C ASP A 90 13.52 20.85 6.93
N ALA A 91 13.32 20.29 8.13
CA ALA A 91 14.20 19.27 8.68
C ALA A 91 14.03 17.90 7.99
N ASN A 92 12.79 17.49 7.69
CA ASN A 92 12.51 16.18 7.09
C ASN A 92 12.49 16.21 5.55
N GLN A 93 12.44 17.41 4.94
CA GLN A 93 12.48 17.61 3.49
C GLN A 93 11.36 16.87 2.74
N LEU A 94 10.26 16.50 3.40
CA LEU A 94 9.11 15.86 2.74
C LEU A 94 8.31 16.85 1.88
N GLY A 95 8.56 18.15 1.99
CA GLY A 95 7.91 19.20 1.19
C GLY A 95 8.59 19.55 -0.13
N ILE A 96 9.73 18.92 -0.47
CA ILE A 96 10.55 19.32 -1.64
C ILE A 96 9.96 18.96 -3.01
N ALA A 97 8.89 18.15 -3.04
CA ALA A 97 8.25 17.72 -4.26
C ALA A 97 6.77 17.40 -4.04
N ASP A 98 5.99 17.47 -5.12
CA ASP A 98 4.66 16.87 -5.20
C ASP A 98 4.81 15.38 -5.53
N TRP A 99 4.96 14.58 -4.48
CA TRP A 99 5.20 13.14 -4.58
C TRP A 99 4.09 12.37 -5.33
N VAL A 100 2.84 12.83 -5.24
CA VAL A 100 1.72 12.23 -5.97
C VAL A 100 1.87 12.51 -7.46
N ALA A 101 2.13 13.76 -7.83
CA ALA A 101 2.32 14.13 -9.23
C ALA A 101 3.51 13.39 -9.86
N LEU A 102 4.62 13.24 -9.12
CA LEU A 102 5.78 12.47 -9.58
C LEU A 102 5.46 10.98 -9.70
N GLY A 103 4.77 10.38 -8.72
CA GLY A 103 4.30 8.99 -8.78
C GLY A 103 3.48 8.75 -10.05
N ARG A 104 2.46 9.58 -10.31
CA ARG A 104 1.58 9.48 -11.48
C ARG A 104 2.34 9.59 -12.78
N ALA A 105 3.25 10.55 -12.87
CA ALA A 105 4.07 10.75 -14.06
C ALA A 105 4.98 9.55 -14.30
N ASN A 106 5.58 8.99 -13.24
CA ASN A 106 6.50 7.87 -13.35
C ASN A 106 5.80 6.52 -13.59
N SER A 107 4.53 6.37 -13.22
CA SER A 107 3.74 5.17 -13.53
C SER A 107 3.28 5.08 -14.98
N ARG A 108 3.36 6.17 -15.77
CA ARG A 108 2.92 6.18 -17.17
C ARG A 108 3.79 5.24 -18.01
N GLY A 109 3.13 4.38 -18.78
CA GLY A 109 3.81 3.44 -19.69
C GLY A 109 4.19 2.11 -19.04
N LEU A 110 3.89 1.90 -17.75
CA LEU A 110 3.99 0.57 -17.15
C LEU A 110 2.94 -0.36 -17.79
N PRO A 111 3.35 -1.54 -18.31
CA PRO A 111 2.43 -2.56 -18.80
C PRO A 111 1.60 -3.13 -17.65
N LEU A 112 0.29 -3.21 -17.85
CA LEU A 112 -0.67 -3.83 -16.92
C LEU A 112 -1.19 -5.17 -17.44
N ASP A 113 -0.58 -5.67 -18.51
CA ASP A 113 -0.81 -6.98 -19.07
C ASP A 113 0.31 -7.96 -18.70
N ALA A 114 -0.02 -9.25 -18.63
CA ALA A 114 0.95 -10.32 -18.44
C ALA A 114 1.79 -10.60 -19.71
N GLY A 115 1.60 -9.84 -20.79
CA GLY A 115 2.26 -10.03 -22.07
C GLY A 115 3.70 -9.49 -22.10
N GLY A 116 4.42 -9.82 -23.18
CA GLY A 116 5.73 -9.24 -23.47
C GLY A 116 6.83 -9.53 -22.43
N GLY A 117 6.75 -10.65 -21.71
CA GLY A 117 7.77 -11.07 -20.74
C GLY A 117 7.52 -10.61 -19.29
N VAL A 118 6.39 -9.93 -19.02
CA VAL A 118 5.98 -9.53 -17.66
C VAL A 118 5.43 -10.73 -16.88
N GLY A 119 4.56 -11.54 -17.50
CA GLY A 119 4.08 -12.79 -16.91
C GLY A 119 3.49 -12.62 -15.51
N HIS A 120 4.01 -13.41 -14.56
CA HIS A 120 3.60 -13.39 -13.15
C HIS A 120 3.98 -12.11 -12.39
N ASP A 121 4.86 -11.28 -12.95
CA ASP A 121 5.33 -10.05 -12.31
C ASP A 121 4.40 -8.85 -12.51
N VAL A 122 3.31 -9.03 -13.25
CA VAL A 122 2.28 -8.00 -13.46
C VAL A 122 1.74 -7.45 -12.13
N GLY A 123 1.74 -8.28 -11.07
CA GLY A 123 1.45 -7.86 -9.71
C GLY A 123 2.40 -6.77 -9.22
N PHE A 124 3.72 -7.02 -9.23
CA PHE A 124 4.73 -6.03 -8.81
C PHE A 124 4.71 -4.75 -9.65
N MET A 125 4.44 -4.90 -10.95
CA MET A 125 4.28 -3.79 -11.89
C MET A 125 3.05 -2.91 -11.57
N SER A 126 2.01 -3.49 -10.99
CA SER A 126 0.76 -2.80 -10.66
C SER A 126 0.78 -2.05 -9.32
N PHE A 127 1.78 -2.27 -8.46
CA PHE A 127 1.89 -1.67 -7.12
C PHE A 127 1.64 -0.15 -7.06
N PRO A 128 2.20 0.68 -7.94
CA PRO A 128 1.95 2.12 -7.85
C PRO A 128 0.51 2.52 -8.15
N PHE A 129 -0.24 1.68 -8.87
CA PHE A 129 -1.67 1.91 -9.11
C PHE A 129 -2.52 1.51 -7.91
N VAL A 130 -2.02 0.61 -7.04
CA VAL A 130 -2.63 0.34 -5.73
C VAL A 130 -2.47 1.55 -4.80
N GLU A 131 -1.31 2.21 -4.82
CA GLU A 131 -1.07 3.43 -4.05
C GLU A 131 -1.96 4.61 -4.51
N GLU A 132 -2.29 4.69 -5.80
CA GLU A 132 -3.26 5.67 -6.31
C GLU A 132 -4.67 5.48 -5.74
N LEU A 133 -5.07 4.25 -5.37
CA LEU A 133 -6.35 4.02 -4.69
C LEU A 133 -6.39 4.66 -3.29
N ALA A 134 -5.23 4.91 -2.69
CA ALA A 134 -5.09 5.50 -1.37
C ALA A 134 -5.07 7.05 -1.37
N ILE A 135 -5.02 7.69 -2.55
CA ILE A 135 -4.98 9.16 -2.76
C ILE A 135 -6.37 9.56 -3.31
N PRO A 136 -6.96 10.72 -2.94
CA PRO A 136 -8.41 10.82 -2.62
C PRO A 136 -9.26 9.94 -3.53
N ALA A 137 -9.86 8.92 -2.89
CA ALA A 137 -10.17 7.65 -3.50
C ALA A 137 -10.96 7.74 -4.80
N ASP A 138 -10.72 6.76 -5.67
CA ASP A 138 -11.70 6.28 -6.63
C ASP A 138 -12.42 5.06 -6.05
N SER A 139 -13.66 5.25 -5.66
CA SER A 139 -14.48 4.22 -5.05
C SER A 139 -14.78 3.06 -5.98
N SER A 140 -14.84 3.30 -7.28
CA SER A 140 -15.03 2.22 -8.25
C SER A 140 -13.81 1.33 -8.38
N ALA A 141 -12.63 1.93 -8.37
CA ALA A 141 -11.38 1.19 -8.49
C ALA A 141 -11.12 0.36 -7.23
N ALA A 142 -11.44 0.89 -6.04
CA ALA A 142 -11.40 0.13 -4.80
C ALA A 142 -12.42 -1.02 -4.77
N ALA A 143 -13.64 -0.80 -5.25
CA ALA A 143 -14.65 -1.85 -5.37
C ALA A 143 -14.22 -2.97 -6.35
N LEU A 144 -13.59 -2.60 -7.47
CA LEU A 144 -13.03 -3.57 -8.42
C LEU A 144 -11.93 -4.42 -7.78
N VAL A 145 -10.98 -3.79 -7.07
CA VAL A 145 -9.90 -4.51 -6.37
C VAL A 145 -10.44 -5.47 -5.31
N ALA A 146 -11.49 -5.08 -4.57
CA ALA A 146 -12.13 -5.99 -3.63
C ALA A 146 -12.66 -7.26 -4.33
N ASN A 147 -13.27 -7.13 -5.51
CA ASN A 147 -13.71 -8.29 -6.31
C ASN A 147 -12.54 -9.16 -6.78
N ALA A 148 -11.44 -8.54 -7.22
CA ALA A 148 -10.25 -9.28 -7.66
C ALA A 148 -9.65 -10.11 -6.51
N LEU A 149 -9.57 -9.54 -5.30
CA LEU A 149 -9.09 -10.23 -4.11
C LEU A 149 -10.01 -11.40 -3.72
N LEU A 150 -11.33 -11.24 -3.82
CA LEU A 150 -12.27 -12.35 -3.57
C LEU A 150 -12.16 -13.46 -4.62
N LEU A 151 -11.88 -13.11 -5.88
CA LEU A 151 -11.61 -14.09 -6.91
C LEU A 151 -10.31 -14.87 -6.64
N LEU A 152 -9.24 -14.19 -6.22
CA LEU A 152 -7.99 -14.85 -5.79
C LEU A 152 -8.24 -15.81 -4.62
N ALA A 153 -8.99 -15.36 -3.61
CA ALA A 153 -9.37 -16.19 -2.47
C ALA A 153 -10.11 -17.49 -2.86
N ARG A 154 -10.86 -17.48 -3.98
CA ARG A 154 -11.55 -18.68 -4.49
C ARG A 154 -10.64 -19.65 -5.21
N GLN A 155 -9.58 -19.16 -5.86
CA GLN A 155 -8.66 -19.97 -6.63
C GLN A 155 -7.50 -20.49 -5.79
N ASP A 156 -7.23 -19.86 -4.64
CA ASP A 156 -6.13 -20.24 -3.75
C ASP A 156 -6.45 -21.55 -3.01
N PRO A 157 -5.69 -22.64 -3.26
CA PRO A 157 -5.90 -23.91 -2.57
C PRO A 157 -5.39 -23.90 -1.12
N ASP A 158 -4.54 -22.93 -0.75
CA ASP A 158 -4.03 -22.78 0.61
C ASP A 158 -5.06 -22.02 1.49
N PRO A 159 -5.54 -22.62 2.60
CA PRO A 159 -6.41 -21.92 3.53
C PRO A 159 -5.83 -20.60 4.07
N ALA A 160 -4.50 -20.50 4.24
CA ALA A 160 -3.87 -19.27 4.72
C ALA A 160 -3.92 -18.17 3.65
N GLY A 161 -3.55 -18.48 2.41
CA GLY A 161 -3.67 -17.58 1.26
C GLY A 161 -5.10 -17.12 1.03
N LYS A 162 -6.07 -18.06 1.00
CA LYS A 162 -7.51 -17.74 0.91
C LYS A 162 -7.96 -16.74 1.98
N LYS A 163 -7.52 -16.92 3.23
CA LYS A 163 -7.83 -16.01 4.33
C LYS A 163 -7.19 -14.64 4.14
N GLU A 164 -5.93 -14.59 3.71
CA GLU A 164 -5.22 -13.34 3.46
C GLU A 164 -5.92 -12.48 2.39
N TRP A 165 -6.27 -13.09 1.26
CA TRP A 165 -7.00 -12.42 0.18
C TRP A 165 -8.37 -11.91 0.63
N THR A 166 -9.10 -12.74 1.38
CA THR A 166 -10.40 -12.38 1.95
C THR A 166 -10.31 -11.20 2.93
N ASP A 167 -9.35 -11.24 3.85
CA ASP A 167 -9.14 -10.15 4.81
C ASP A 167 -8.69 -8.87 4.10
N GLY A 168 -7.90 -8.99 3.03
CA GLY A 168 -7.54 -7.89 2.14
C GLY A 168 -8.77 -7.24 1.50
N ALA A 169 -9.66 -8.03 0.90
CA ALA A 169 -10.89 -7.54 0.29
C ALA A 169 -11.77 -6.79 1.30
N ILE A 170 -11.93 -7.35 2.51
CA ILE A 170 -12.73 -6.73 3.58
C ILE A 170 -12.09 -5.42 4.06
N ARG A 171 -10.76 -5.34 4.16
CA ARG A 171 -10.07 -4.08 4.51
C ARG A 171 -10.31 -3.00 3.46
N VAL A 172 -10.24 -3.35 2.17
CA VAL A 172 -10.51 -2.42 1.07
C VAL A 172 -11.96 -1.94 1.13
N LEU A 173 -12.92 -2.86 1.25
CA LEU A 173 -14.34 -2.53 1.37
C LEU A 173 -14.62 -1.62 2.57
N ASN A 174 -14.17 -1.98 3.77
CA ASN A 174 -14.36 -1.15 4.96
C ASN A 174 -13.75 0.25 4.83
N SER A 175 -12.60 0.36 4.17
CA SER A 175 -11.92 1.64 3.96
C SER A 175 -12.70 2.50 2.96
N ILE A 176 -13.11 1.92 1.83
CA ILE A 176 -13.83 2.68 0.81
C ILE A 176 -15.25 3.03 1.24
N THR A 177 -15.96 2.15 1.94
CA THR A 177 -17.29 2.46 2.49
C THR A 177 -17.22 3.64 3.45
N ARG A 178 -16.24 3.65 4.36
CA ARG A 178 -16.06 4.78 5.30
C ARG A 178 -15.82 6.10 4.60
N LEU A 179 -15.03 6.08 3.51
CA LEU A 179 -14.68 7.28 2.76
C LEU A 179 -15.82 7.75 1.85
N ALA A 180 -16.43 6.83 1.12
CA ALA A 180 -17.25 7.11 -0.05
C ALA A 180 -18.75 6.81 0.13
N TRP A 181 -19.18 6.14 1.20
CA TRP A 181 -20.62 5.92 1.41
C TRP A 181 -21.35 7.26 1.53
N ARG A 182 -22.35 7.48 0.65
CA ARG A 182 -23.13 8.72 0.61
C ARG A 182 -24.62 8.43 0.39
N PRO A 183 -25.38 8.13 1.46
CA PRO A 183 -26.79 7.75 1.34
C PRO A 183 -27.69 8.86 0.80
N GLN A 184 -27.21 10.11 0.78
CA GLN A 184 -27.91 11.25 0.21
C GLN A 184 -27.76 11.38 -1.32
N TRP A 185 -26.94 10.53 -1.97
CA TRP A 185 -26.76 10.51 -3.42
C TRP A 185 -27.61 9.41 -4.07
N GLN A 186 -27.84 9.52 -5.38
CA GLN A 186 -28.49 8.43 -6.14
C GLN A 186 -27.56 7.21 -6.30
N SER A 187 -26.25 7.45 -6.37
CA SER A 187 -25.22 6.40 -6.33
C SER A 187 -24.92 5.96 -4.90
N LEU A 188 -24.48 4.73 -4.70
CA LEU A 188 -24.09 4.20 -3.38
C LEU A 188 -22.81 4.87 -2.87
N LEU A 189 -21.80 4.95 -3.74
CA LEU A 189 -20.48 5.48 -3.42
C LEU A 189 -20.24 6.82 -4.14
N SER A 190 -19.72 7.81 -3.41
CA SER A 190 -19.11 9.02 -3.96
C SER A 190 -17.64 8.78 -4.29
N ASN A 191 -16.87 9.85 -4.53
CA ASN A 191 -15.43 9.73 -4.71
C ASN A 191 -15.10 8.79 -5.87
N GLY A 192 -15.85 8.82 -6.96
CA GLY A 192 -15.51 8.14 -8.20
C GLY A 192 -14.73 9.07 -9.14
N THR A 193 -13.95 8.50 -10.05
CA THR A 193 -13.31 9.26 -11.13
C THR A 193 -13.78 8.75 -12.49
N VAL A 194 -14.45 9.61 -13.26
CA VAL A 194 -14.84 9.31 -14.64
C VAL A 194 -13.72 9.70 -15.61
N ASN A 195 -13.20 10.92 -15.46
CA ASN A 195 -12.12 11.45 -16.29
C ASN A 195 -11.39 12.58 -15.55
N TRP A 196 -10.24 12.25 -14.95
CA TRP A 196 -9.42 13.22 -14.22
C TRP A 196 -8.91 14.38 -15.11
N PRO A 197 -8.34 14.14 -16.31
CA PRO A 197 -7.94 15.22 -17.23
C PRO A 197 -9.06 16.22 -17.58
N ALA A 198 -10.33 15.79 -17.54
CA ALA A 198 -11.48 16.64 -17.81
C ALA A 198 -12.14 17.22 -16.54
N ASN A 199 -11.47 17.14 -15.39
CA ASN A 199 -12.00 17.54 -14.08
C ASN A 199 -13.32 16.84 -13.69
N ASN A 200 -13.55 15.62 -14.16
CA ASN A 200 -14.73 14.82 -13.85
C ASN A 200 -14.39 13.72 -12.83
N TYR A 201 -14.27 14.14 -11.57
CA TYR A 201 -13.86 13.31 -10.43
C TYR A 201 -14.60 13.75 -9.15
N LEU A 202 -14.50 12.96 -8.08
CA LEU A 202 -15.36 13.06 -6.87
C LEU A 202 -16.86 12.83 -7.17
N THR A 203 -17.19 12.01 -8.16
CA THR A 203 -18.57 11.75 -8.60
C THR A 203 -19.13 10.43 -8.05
N GLY A 204 -20.43 10.21 -8.25
CA GLY A 204 -21.03 8.88 -8.17
C GLY A 204 -20.93 8.19 -9.53
N ILE A 205 -20.55 6.91 -9.56
CA ILE A 205 -20.33 6.18 -10.82
C ILE A 205 -20.92 4.78 -10.76
N VAL A 206 -21.75 4.47 -11.76
CA VAL A 206 -22.58 3.25 -11.79
C VAL A 206 -21.75 1.96 -11.76
N TYR A 207 -20.55 1.97 -12.37
CA TYR A 207 -19.66 0.82 -12.34
C TYR A 207 -19.02 0.60 -10.96
N GLY A 208 -18.84 1.66 -10.15
CA GLY A 208 -18.41 1.52 -8.76
C GLY A 208 -19.47 0.86 -7.89
N ASP A 209 -20.73 1.29 -8.03
CA ASP A 209 -21.86 0.69 -7.31
C ASP A 209 -22.04 -0.79 -7.69
N TYR A 210 -21.93 -1.12 -8.97
CA TYR A 210 -22.00 -2.50 -9.45
C TYR A 210 -20.95 -3.40 -8.77
N TYR A 211 -19.67 -2.99 -8.77
CA TYR A 211 -18.62 -3.79 -8.15
C TYR A 211 -18.76 -3.85 -6.62
N TYR A 212 -19.24 -2.78 -6.00
CA TYR A 212 -19.45 -2.76 -4.55
C TYR A 212 -20.50 -3.80 -4.11
N ILE A 213 -21.62 -3.88 -4.84
CA ILE A 213 -22.65 -4.91 -4.62
C ILE A 213 -22.12 -6.31 -4.97
N THR A 214 -21.38 -6.43 -6.07
CA THR A 214 -20.81 -7.73 -6.49
C THR A 214 -19.86 -8.29 -5.44
N ALA A 215 -19.04 -7.45 -4.79
CA ALA A 215 -18.16 -7.88 -3.72
C ALA A 215 -18.94 -8.41 -2.50
N ALA A 216 -20.03 -7.75 -2.12
CA ALA A 216 -20.90 -8.22 -1.04
C ALA A 216 -21.55 -9.57 -1.37
N ASN A 217 -22.05 -9.74 -2.60
CA ASN A 217 -22.60 -11.02 -3.06
C ASN A 217 -21.54 -12.13 -3.00
N GLU A 218 -20.30 -11.82 -3.32
CA GLU A 218 -19.22 -12.80 -3.34
C GLU A 218 -18.80 -13.23 -1.93
N LEU A 219 -18.76 -12.29 -0.97
CA LEU A 219 -18.56 -12.62 0.44
C LEU A 219 -19.63 -13.60 0.96
N VAL A 220 -20.89 -13.41 0.54
CA VAL A 220 -22.00 -14.32 0.89
C VAL A 220 -21.82 -15.70 0.24
N ARG A 221 -21.52 -15.75 -1.07
CA ARG A 221 -21.31 -17.02 -1.78
C ARG A 221 -20.15 -17.83 -1.21
N MET A 222 -19.13 -17.16 -0.71
CA MET A 222 -17.96 -17.78 -0.10
C MET A 222 -18.20 -18.24 1.34
N GLY A 223 -19.37 -17.98 1.92
CA GLY A 223 -19.69 -18.30 3.32
C GLY A 223 -18.90 -17.46 4.33
N ILE A 224 -18.43 -16.28 3.93
CA ILE A 224 -17.68 -15.37 4.81
C ILE A 224 -18.64 -14.53 5.67
N THR A 225 -19.83 -14.28 5.15
CA THR A 225 -20.89 -13.55 5.82
C THR A 225 -22.26 -14.02 5.33
N ASN A 226 -23.32 -13.68 6.07
CA ASN A 226 -24.70 -13.86 5.63
C ASN A 226 -25.31 -12.55 5.10
N CYS A 227 -26.56 -12.61 4.64
CA CYS A 227 -27.30 -11.47 4.11
C CYS A 227 -27.55 -10.35 5.14
N GLU A 228 -27.21 -10.55 6.40
CA GLU A 228 -27.27 -9.52 7.45
C GLU A 228 -25.90 -8.89 7.73
N GLY A 229 -24.85 -9.27 6.99
CA GLY A 229 -23.50 -8.73 7.14
C GLY A 229 -22.75 -9.21 8.39
N ARG A 230 -23.24 -10.27 9.05
CA ARG A 230 -22.55 -10.90 10.19
C ARG A 230 -21.53 -11.91 9.68
N ARG A 231 -20.31 -11.90 10.24
CA ARG A 231 -19.26 -12.88 9.91
C ARG A 231 -19.65 -14.24 10.50
N GLU A 232 -19.49 -15.30 9.71
CA GLU A 232 -19.69 -16.69 10.14
C GLU A 232 -18.36 -17.36 10.50
#